data_AF-A0A975LFN2-F1
#
_entry.id   AF-A0A975LFN2-F1
#
_cell.length_a   1.000
_cell.length_b   1.000
_cell.length_c   1.000
_cell.angle_alpha   90.00
_cell.angle_beta   90.00
_cell.angle_gamma   90.00
#
_symmetry.space_group_name_H-M   'P 1'
#
loop_
_entity.id
_entity.type
_entity.pdbx_description
1 polymer ?
#
loop_
_entity_poly.entity_id
_entity_poly.type
_entity_poly.pdbx_seq_one_letter_code
_entity_poly.pdbx_strand_id
1 'polypeptide(L)'
;MKTGVYAKRDLELTITEQFILLHYRKKDYYGTKLYREGKLLAIVERKLEDSVISSYSFLNNKNEIISNTDKYVNILNEEFDWSTYEKDVDLLLKDSINLIDSHSKVPSVSEVGIARCLKIWTLGISFNLNSESLYFYMQTNKLQYVFSISKEKDNIYCGISINIPYDNGLFGGGQYFRIRNYKDNKEAYCWWICDLGEKVKDVEFNKNVCENGKCIQTNQGTYWTINRFTDDQIVLQGCGNDEYVYNRNNVMVERFLSE
;
A
#
# COMPACT_ATOMS: atom_id res chain seq x y z
N MET A 1 16.17 -7.84 12.85
CA MET A 1 16.07 -6.44 12.42
C MET A 1 14.82 -5.83 13.06
N LYS A 2 14.81 -4.53 13.40
CA LYS A 2 13.63 -3.93 14.05
C LYS A 2 12.54 -3.68 13.01
N THR A 3 11.29 -3.81 13.43
CA THR A 3 10.13 -3.42 12.64
C THR A 3 10.24 -1.96 12.21
N GLY A 4 9.94 -1.67 10.95
CA GLY A 4 10.12 -0.34 10.38
C GLY A 4 10.16 -0.32 8.87
N VAL A 5 10.20 0.90 8.33
CA VAL A 5 10.43 1.19 6.92
C VAL A 5 11.85 1.69 6.77
N TYR A 6 12.61 1.04 5.90
CA TYR A 6 13.98 1.38 5.56
C TYR A 6 14.08 1.71 4.08
N ALA A 7 14.85 2.71 3.70
CA ALA A 7 14.96 3.11 2.31
C ALA A 7 16.37 3.58 1.94
N LYS A 8 16.68 3.38 0.67
CA LYS A 8 17.79 3.98 -0.06
C LYS A 8 17.34 4.32 -1.48
N ARG A 9 18.22 4.92 -2.28
CA ARG A 9 17.89 5.50 -3.61
C ARG A 9 17.12 4.58 -4.57
N ASP A 10 17.30 3.28 -4.50
CA ASP A 10 16.73 2.31 -5.44
C ASP A 10 15.92 1.21 -4.75
N LEU A 11 15.65 1.36 -3.45
CA LEU A 11 15.04 0.32 -2.64
C LEU A 11 14.29 0.89 -1.45
N GLU A 12 13.10 0.37 -1.19
CA GLU A 12 12.36 0.60 0.05
C GLU A 12 11.86 -0.73 0.60
N LEU A 13 12.23 -1.00 1.85
CA LEU A 13 12.01 -2.24 2.56
C LEU A 13 11.18 -1.96 3.80
N THR A 14 9.98 -2.50 3.83
CA THR A 14 9.13 -2.53 5.02
C THR A 14 9.29 -3.89 5.70
N ILE A 15 9.48 -3.87 7.01
CA ILE A 15 9.64 -5.05 7.85
C ILE A 15 8.66 -4.96 9.01
N THR A 16 7.81 -5.98 9.16
CA THR A 16 6.93 -6.15 10.32
C THR A 16 7.13 -7.54 10.94
N GLU A 17 6.29 -7.96 11.88
CA GLU A 17 6.43 -9.29 12.49
C GLU A 17 6.14 -10.42 11.49
N GLN A 18 5.13 -10.25 10.65
CA GLN A 18 4.67 -11.27 9.70
C GLN A 18 5.07 -10.99 8.26
N PHE A 19 5.36 -9.74 7.89
CA PHE A 19 5.55 -9.36 6.49
C PHE A 19 6.86 -8.64 6.23
N ILE A 20 7.39 -8.87 5.02
CA ILE A 20 8.42 -8.03 4.43
C ILE A 20 7.91 -7.59 3.07
N LEU A 21 7.83 -6.28 2.85
CA LEU A 21 7.44 -5.71 1.56
C LEU A 21 8.61 -4.92 0.99
N LEU A 22 9.09 -5.35 -0.16
CA LEU A 22 10.26 -4.80 -0.82
C LEU A 22 9.84 -4.15 -2.14
N HIS A 23 10.11 -2.86 -2.29
CA HIS A 23 10.04 -2.14 -3.56
C HIS A 23 11.44 -1.83 -4.05
N TYR A 24 11.68 -1.95 -5.35
CA TYR A 24 13.01 -1.74 -5.90
C TYR A 24 12.98 -1.24 -7.33
N ARG A 25 14.06 -0.55 -7.70
CA ARG A 25 14.37 -0.10 -9.05
C ARG A 25 15.63 -0.80 -9.53
N LYS A 26 15.56 -1.34 -10.73
CA LYS A 26 16.74 -1.73 -11.51
C LYS A 26 16.75 -0.96 -12.82
N LYS A 27 17.83 -1.09 -13.57
CA LYS A 27 18.07 -0.32 -14.80
C LYS A 27 16.87 -0.33 -15.75
N ASP A 28 16.32 -1.52 -15.99
CA ASP A 28 15.32 -1.73 -17.06
C ASP A 28 13.92 -2.04 -16.52
N TYR A 29 13.74 -2.06 -15.19
CA TYR A 29 12.46 -2.44 -14.59
C TYR A 29 12.29 -1.97 -13.14
N TYR A 30 11.02 -1.82 -12.75
CA TYR A 30 10.60 -1.63 -11.35
C TYR A 30 10.00 -2.93 -10.82
N GLY A 31 10.14 -3.18 -9.53
CA GLY A 31 9.63 -4.40 -8.94
C GLY A 31 9.13 -4.21 -7.52
N THR A 32 8.25 -5.11 -7.13
CA THR A 32 7.83 -5.30 -5.75
C THR A 32 7.77 -6.79 -5.41
N LYS A 33 8.15 -7.13 -4.18
CA LYS A 33 8.09 -8.48 -3.62
C LYS A 33 7.44 -8.42 -2.25
N LEU A 34 6.46 -9.29 -2.03
CA LEU A 34 5.83 -9.49 -0.73
C LEU A 34 6.26 -10.85 -0.18
N TYR A 35 6.83 -10.83 1.01
CA TYR A 35 7.16 -12.01 1.79
C TYR A 35 6.22 -12.09 2.99
N ARG A 36 5.83 -13.32 3.34
CA ARG A 36 5.09 -13.65 4.55
C ARG A 36 5.86 -14.70 5.32
N GLU A 37 6.07 -14.47 6.61
CA GLU A 37 6.82 -15.39 7.49
C GLU A 37 8.20 -15.75 6.89
N GLY A 38 8.84 -14.74 6.28
CA GLY A 38 10.16 -14.88 5.65
C GLY A 38 10.18 -15.55 4.27
N LYS A 39 9.05 -16.02 3.74
CA LYS A 39 8.99 -16.69 2.42
C LYS A 39 8.35 -15.83 1.35
N LEU A 40 8.88 -15.87 0.13
CA LEU A 40 8.34 -15.09 -0.99
C LEU A 40 6.93 -15.59 -1.34
N LEU A 41 5.94 -14.73 -1.08
CA LEU A 41 4.53 -15.01 -1.36
C LEU A 41 4.13 -14.50 -2.75
N ALA A 42 4.60 -13.32 -3.13
CA ALA A 42 4.20 -12.67 -4.36
C ALA A 42 5.28 -11.74 -4.92
N ILE A 43 5.27 -11.57 -6.23
CA ILE A 43 6.17 -10.66 -6.95
C ILE A 43 5.44 -10.02 -8.11
N VAL A 44 5.74 -8.75 -8.35
CA VAL A 44 5.40 -8.02 -9.58
C VAL A 44 6.66 -7.34 -10.09
N GLU A 45 6.99 -7.48 -11.37
CA GLU A 45 7.96 -6.61 -12.04
C GLU A 45 7.37 -6.02 -13.31
N ARG A 46 7.70 -4.76 -13.56
CA ARG A 46 7.33 -4.01 -14.75
C ARG A 46 8.58 -3.58 -15.49
N LYS A 47 8.74 -4.02 -16.74
CA LYS A 47 9.74 -3.44 -17.65
C LYS A 47 9.38 -1.99 -17.99
N LEU A 48 10.40 -1.16 -18.18
CA LEU A 48 10.22 0.26 -18.47
C LEU A 48 9.88 0.56 -19.95
N GLU A 49 9.91 -0.45 -20.80
CA GLU A 49 9.45 -0.35 -22.19
C GLU A 49 7.91 -0.20 -22.23
N ASP A 50 7.43 0.84 -22.94
CA ASP A 50 6.06 1.40 -22.80
C ASP A 50 4.90 0.41 -23.05
N SER A 51 5.12 -0.70 -23.75
CA SER A 51 4.06 -1.62 -24.19
C SER A 51 3.94 -2.92 -23.38
N VAL A 52 4.80 -3.15 -22.38
CA VAL A 52 4.84 -4.43 -21.68
C VAL A 52 3.87 -4.43 -20.49
N ILE A 53 2.94 -5.39 -20.46
CA ILE A 53 2.12 -5.67 -19.27
C ILE A 53 3.02 -6.09 -18.10
N SER A 54 2.62 -5.74 -16.88
CA SER A 54 3.43 -6.11 -15.71
C SER A 54 3.39 -7.63 -15.49
N SER A 55 4.54 -8.22 -15.21
CA SER A 55 4.67 -9.66 -14.95
C SER A 55 4.50 -9.92 -13.47
N TYR A 56 3.71 -10.91 -13.09
CA TYR A 56 3.50 -11.27 -11.69
C TYR A 56 3.39 -12.77 -11.48
N SER A 57 3.69 -13.19 -10.25
CA SER A 57 3.34 -14.52 -9.73
C SER A 57 3.04 -14.41 -8.23
N PHE A 58 2.08 -15.19 -7.74
CA PHE A 58 1.82 -15.34 -6.30
C PHE A 58 1.31 -16.74 -5.95
N LEU A 59 1.50 -17.15 -4.69
CA LEU A 59 0.87 -18.33 -4.12
C LEU A 59 -0.48 -17.94 -3.51
N ASN A 60 -1.54 -18.62 -3.93
CA ASN A 60 -2.87 -18.41 -3.37
C ASN A 60 -3.06 -19.14 -2.02
N ASN A 61 -4.25 -19.01 -1.44
CA ASN A 61 -4.58 -19.63 -0.14
C ASN A 61 -4.65 -21.18 -0.16
N LYS A 62 -4.54 -21.80 -1.34
CA LYS A 62 -4.45 -23.26 -1.54
C LYS A 62 -3.03 -23.71 -1.92
N ASN A 63 -2.05 -22.81 -1.87
CA ASN A 63 -0.68 -23.02 -2.35
C ASN A 63 -0.58 -23.30 -3.86
N GLU A 64 -1.57 -22.87 -4.65
CA GLU A 64 -1.51 -22.91 -6.11
C GLU A 64 -0.82 -21.64 -6.62
N ILE A 65 -0.04 -21.78 -7.69
CA ILE A 65 0.66 -20.65 -8.32
C ILE A 65 -0.29 -19.96 -9.30
N ILE A 66 -0.51 -18.67 -9.09
CA ILE A 66 -1.24 -17.80 -10.00
C ILE A 66 -0.25 -16.84 -10.65
N SER A 67 -0.19 -16.83 -11.97
CA SER A 67 0.85 -16.11 -12.70
C SER A 67 0.42 -15.75 -14.13
N ASN A 68 0.96 -14.66 -14.66
CA ASN A 68 0.92 -14.34 -16.09
C ASN A 68 2.30 -14.52 -16.79
N THR A 69 3.27 -15.12 -16.09
CA THR A 69 4.62 -15.36 -16.58
C THR A 69 5.24 -16.64 -15.98
N ASP A 70 6.11 -17.32 -16.71
CA ASP A 70 6.88 -18.45 -16.14
C ASP A 70 8.11 -17.99 -15.34
N LYS A 71 8.48 -16.71 -15.46
CA LYS A 71 9.75 -16.18 -14.93
C LYS A 71 9.92 -16.34 -13.43
N TYR A 72 8.84 -16.25 -12.65
CA TYR A 72 8.92 -16.24 -11.19
C TYR A 72 8.30 -17.46 -10.50
N VAL A 73 7.77 -18.40 -11.28
CA VAL A 73 7.09 -19.60 -10.74
C VAL A 73 8.00 -20.37 -9.79
N ASN A 74 9.28 -20.52 -10.17
CA ASN A 74 10.25 -21.34 -9.42
C ASN A 74 10.88 -20.63 -8.21
N ILE A 75 10.67 -19.32 -8.05
CA ILE A 75 11.25 -18.55 -6.93
C ILE A 75 10.25 -18.30 -5.79
N LEU A 76 8.98 -18.64 -5.98
CA LEU A 76 8.00 -18.57 -4.91
C LEU A 76 8.40 -19.53 -3.77
N ASN A 77 8.11 -19.16 -2.52
CA ASN A 77 8.61 -19.78 -1.30
C ASN A 77 10.11 -19.65 -1.01
N GLU A 78 10.92 -19.01 -1.87
CA GLU A 78 12.31 -18.68 -1.50
C GLU A 78 12.35 -17.85 -0.22
N GLU A 79 13.32 -18.18 0.65
CA GLU A 79 13.53 -17.45 1.90
C GLU A 79 14.10 -16.06 1.62
N PHE A 80 13.71 -15.10 2.46
CA PHE A 80 14.27 -13.77 2.43
C PHE A 80 15.73 -13.81 2.92
N ASP A 81 16.67 -13.51 2.02
CA ASP A 81 18.08 -13.40 2.37
C ASP A 81 18.39 -12.04 3.01
N TRP A 82 18.46 -12.02 4.34
CA TRP A 82 18.85 -10.85 5.12
C TRP A 82 20.31 -10.43 4.95
N SER A 83 21.20 -11.36 4.61
CA SER A 83 22.63 -11.07 4.55
C SER A 83 22.97 -10.02 3.48
N THR A 84 22.11 -9.92 2.46
CA THR A 84 22.16 -8.91 1.40
C THR A 84 21.96 -7.47 1.92
N TYR A 85 21.23 -7.27 3.04
CA TYR A 85 20.83 -5.95 3.53
C TYR A 85 21.46 -5.56 4.86
N GLU A 86 21.85 -6.54 5.68
CA GLU A 86 22.34 -6.30 7.05
C GLU A 86 23.55 -5.34 7.11
N LYS A 87 24.40 -5.37 6.09
CA LYS A 87 25.64 -4.58 6.03
C LYS A 87 25.52 -3.35 5.14
N ASP A 88 24.32 -3.05 4.65
CA ASP A 88 24.08 -1.94 3.75
C ASP A 88 23.95 -0.63 4.54
N VAL A 89 25.05 0.11 4.61
CA VAL A 89 25.14 1.38 5.35
C VAL A 89 24.26 2.49 4.77
N ASP A 90 23.84 2.36 3.51
CA ASP A 90 22.98 3.34 2.85
C ASP A 90 21.49 3.06 3.11
N LEU A 91 21.14 1.91 3.70
CA LEU A 91 19.77 1.55 4.04
C LEU A 91 19.35 2.21 5.37
N LEU A 92 18.69 3.36 5.26
CA LEU A 92 18.35 4.20 6.40
C LEU A 92 16.90 4.01 6.86
N LEU A 93 16.67 4.10 8.18
CA LEU A 93 15.32 4.10 8.75
C LEU A 93 14.54 5.36 8.32
N LYS A 94 13.41 5.15 7.65
CA LYS A 94 12.50 6.18 7.13
C LYS A 94 11.26 6.36 8.02
N ASP A 95 10.77 5.25 8.57
CA ASP A 95 9.64 5.26 9.51
C ASP A 95 9.78 4.13 10.54
N SER A 96 9.44 4.43 11.80
CA SER A 96 9.42 3.42 12.87
C SER A 96 8.04 2.78 12.92
N ILE A 97 8.00 1.45 13.07
CA ILE A 97 6.73 0.73 13.24
C ILE A 97 6.72 0.13 14.63
N ASN A 98 5.79 0.62 15.46
CA ASN A 98 5.54 0.11 16.80
C ASN A 98 4.22 -0.65 16.78
N LEU A 99 4.24 -1.95 17.09
CA LEU A 99 3.03 -2.77 17.10
C LEU A 99 2.24 -2.57 18.40
N ILE A 100 0.92 -2.70 18.30
CA ILE A 100 0.00 -2.79 19.43
C ILE A 100 -0.86 -4.04 19.28
N ASP A 101 -1.50 -4.47 20.38
CA ASP A 101 -2.46 -5.57 20.34
C ASP A 101 -3.54 -5.30 19.29
N SER A 102 -3.71 -6.22 18.34
CA SER A 102 -4.68 -6.12 17.25
C SER A 102 -6.13 -6.06 17.72
N HIS A 103 -6.39 -6.51 18.96
CA HIS A 103 -7.68 -6.46 19.65
C HIS A 103 -7.89 -5.19 20.49
N SER A 104 -6.91 -4.27 20.51
CA SER A 104 -7.04 -2.99 21.22
C SER A 104 -8.29 -2.24 20.75
N LYS A 105 -9.05 -1.71 21.72
CA LYS A 105 -10.18 -0.83 21.40
C LYS A 105 -9.65 0.43 20.73
N VAL A 106 -10.20 0.74 19.56
CA VAL A 106 -9.99 2.02 18.86
C VAL A 106 -11.18 2.95 19.11
N PRO A 107 -11.01 4.29 19.09
CA PRO A 107 -12.10 5.23 19.39
C PRO A 107 -13.14 5.33 18.27
N SER A 108 -14.35 5.79 18.59
CA SER A 108 -15.43 6.15 17.67
C SER A 108 -15.26 7.55 17.09
N VAL A 109 -16.06 7.87 16.06
CA VAL A 109 -16.10 9.22 15.50
C VAL A 109 -16.53 10.26 16.55
N SER A 110 -17.56 9.99 17.34
CA SER A 110 -18.00 10.89 18.43
C SER A 110 -16.94 11.13 19.50
N GLU A 111 -16.02 10.19 19.73
CA GLU A 111 -14.96 10.31 20.74
C GLU A 111 -13.80 11.21 20.30
N VAL A 112 -13.37 11.14 19.03
CA VAL A 112 -12.12 11.78 18.58
C VAL A 112 -12.20 12.52 17.24
N GLY A 113 -13.34 12.49 16.56
CA GLY A 113 -13.54 13.11 15.25
C GLY A 113 -13.06 12.24 14.08
N ILE A 114 -13.51 12.62 12.87
CA ILE A 114 -13.33 11.83 11.63
C ILE A 114 -11.86 11.70 11.25
N ALA A 115 -11.09 12.79 11.28
CA ALA A 115 -9.68 12.77 10.88
C ALA A 115 -8.89 11.76 11.74
N ARG A 116 -9.13 11.78 13.05
CA ARG A 116 -8.41 10.91 13.98
C ARG A 116 -8.88 9.46 13.88
N CYS A 117 -10.16 9.21 13.64
CA CYS A 117 -10.67 7.88 13.34
C CYS A 117 -10.06 7.30 12.05
N LEU A 118 -10.06 8.06 10.94
CA LEU A 118 -9.44 7.62 9.68
C LEU A 118 -7.96 7.27 9.87
N LYS A 119 -7.22 8.04 10.67
CA LYS A 119 -5.83 7.72 11.04
C LYS A 119 -5.76 6.40 11.83
N ILE A 120 -6.43 6.33 12.98
CA ILE A 120 -6.29 5.19 13.91
C ILE A 120 -6.85 3.89 13.33
N TRP A 121 -7.97 3.93 12.62
CA TRP A 121 -8.62 2.73 12.09
C TRP A 121 -7.84 2.08 10.94
N THR A 122 -6.98 2.83 10.26
CA THR A 122 -6.19 2.34 9.12
C THR A 122 -4.77 1.92 9.49
N LEU A 123 -4.21 2.43 10.61
CA LEU A 123 -2.84 2.16 11.04
C LEU A 123 -2.60 0.66 11.34
N GLY A 124 -1.80 0.02 10.48
CA GLY A 124 -1.52 -1.41 10.55
C GLY A 124 -1.54 -2.07 9.18
N ILE A 125 -1.76 -3.39 9.18
CA ILE A 125 -1.82 -4.24 7.99
C ILE A 125 -3.21 -4.87 7.85
N SER A 126 -3.80 -4.71 6.66
CA SER A 126 -4.90 -5.53 6.18
C SER A 126 -4.41 -6.43 5.06
N PHE A 127 -4.76 -7.71 5.11
CA PHE A 127 -4.29 -8.70 4.17
C PHE A 127 -5.42 -9.67 3.80
N ASN A 128 -5.65 -9.85 2.50
CA ASN A 128 -6.59 -10.80 1.95
C ASN A 128 -5.90 -11.64 0.87
N LEU A 129 -6.09 -12.95 0.94
CA LEU A 129 -5.59 -13.88 -0.05
C LEU A 129 -6.68 -14.90 -0.35
N ASN A 130 -7.05 -15.00 -1.62
CA ASN A 130 -7.99 -16.01 -2.12
C ASN A 130 -7.44 -16.65 -3.39
N SER A 131 -8.24 -17.50 -4.05
CA SER A 131 -7.78 -18.29 -5.19
C SER A 131 -7.37 -17.46 -6.41
N GLU A 132 -7.89 -16.25 -6.57
CA GLU A 132 -7.72 -15.43 -7.78
C GLU A 132 -7.11 -14.05 -7.51
N SER A 133 -6.96 -13.65 -6.25
CA SER A 133 -6.44 -12.34 -5.89
C SER A 133 -5.69 -12.34 -4.56
N LEU A 134 -4.76 -11.39 -4.49
CA LEU A 134 -3.97 -11.04 -3.33
C LEU A 134 -4.10 -9.54 -3.12
N TYR A 135 -4.43 -9.15 -1.89
CA TYR A 135 -4.48 -7.76 -1.47
C TYR A 135 -3.72 -7.61 -0.16
N PHE A 136 -2.67 -6.81 -0.19
CA PHE A 136 -1.94 -6.34 0.98
C PHE A 136 -2.06 -4.82 1.03
N TYR A 137 -2.45 -4.33 2.19
CA TYR A 137 -2.53 -2.92 2.52
C TYR A 137 -1.78 -2.69 3.82
N MET A 138 -0.92 -1.68 3.84
CA MET A 138 -0.32 -1.21 5.08
C MET A 138 -0.36 0.31 5.15
N GLN A 139 -0.75 0.84 6.30
CA GLN A 139 -0.67 2.26 6.60
C GLN A 139 0.25 2.46 7.80
N THR A 140 1.31 3.23 7.61
CA THR A 140 2.15 3.74 8.69
C THR A 140 1.70 5.16 9.08
N ASN A 141 2.37 5.78 10.05
CA ASN A 141 2.09 7.17 10.40
C ASN A 141 2.41 8.16 9.26
N LYS A 142 3.21 7.75 8.26
CA LYS A 142 3.67 8.62 7.17
C LYS A 142 3.19 8.20 5.79
N LEU A 143 3.16 6.89 5.52
CA LEU A 143 2.98 6.36 4.17
C LEU A 143 1.97 5.22 4.12
N GLN A 144 1.28 5.14 2.99
CA GLN A 144 0.45 4.02 2.60
C GLN A 144 1.21 3.14 1.62
N TYR A 145 1.11 1.84 1.80
CA TYR A 145 1.64 0.80 0.94
C TYR A 145 0.49 -0.08 0.47
N VAL A 146 0.42 -0.31 -0.84
CA VAL A 146 -0.52 -1.26 -1.42
C VAL A 146 0.25 -2.24 -2.29
N PHE A 147 -0.07 -3.52 -2.17
CA PHE A 147 0.33 -4.56 -3.11
C PHE A 147 -0.92 -5.37 -3.41
N SER A 148 -1.48 -5.16 -4.60
CA SER A 148 -2.70 -5.81 -5.05
C SER A 148 -2.48 -6.47 -6.41
N ILE A 149 -2.87 -7.73 -6.50
CA ILE A 149 -2.96 -8.49 -7.76
C ILE A 149 -4.34 -9.13 -7.81
N SER A 150 -5.06 -8.92 -8.90
CA SER A 150 -6.21 -9.72 -9.26
C SER A 150 -5.98 -10.29 -10.65
N LYS A 151 -6.13 -11.62 -10.78
CA LYS A 151 -6.01 -12.30 -12.07
C LYS A 151 -7.06 -11.82 -13.06
N GLU A 152 -8.24 -11.41 -12.58
CA GLU A 152 -9.23 -10.79 -13.46
C GLU A 152 -8.62 -9.53 -14.10
N LYS A 153 -8.48 -9.58 -15.43
CA LYS A 153 -7.94 -8.50 -16.27
C LYS A 153 -6.51 -8.08 -15.88
N ASP A 154 -5.74 -8.97 -15.24
CA ASP A 154 -4.39 -8.67 -14.73
C ASP A 154 -4.36 -7.32 -13.99
N ASN A 155 -5.34 -7.13 -13.12
CA ASN A 155 -5.57 -5.90 -12.38
C ASN A 155 -4.56 -5.80 -11.24
N ILE A 156 -3.47 -5.06 -11.48
CA ILE A 156 -2.34 -4.93 -10.57
C ILE A 156 -2.24 -3.49 -10.10
N TYR A 157 -2.08 -3.31 -8.78
CA TYR A 157 -1.72 -2.03 -8.21
C TYR A 157 -0.73 -2.25 -7.07
N CYS A 158 0.49 -1.77 -7.27
CA CYS A 158 1.52 -1.72 -6.25
C CYS A 158 1.92 -0.26 -6.08
N GLY A 159 1.88 0.27 -4.86
CA GLY A 159 2.09 1.70 -4.66
C GLY A 159 2.57 2.09 -3.29
N ILE A 160 3.31 3.20 -3.26
CA ILE A 160 3.70 3.92 -2.05
C ILE A 160 3.20 5.35 -2.20
N SER A 161 2.34 5.81 -1.30
CA SER A 161 1.72 7.13 -1.38
C SER A 161 1.52 7.77 -0.01
N ILE A 162 1.28 9.08 -0.01
CA ILE A 162 0.85 9.81 1.18
C ILE A 162 -0.68 9.82 1.23
N ASN A 163 -1.23 9.50 2.40
CA ASN A 163 -2.65 9.63 2.71
C ASN A 163 -2.80 10.39 4.03
N ILE A 164 -3.45 11.55 3.98
CA ILE A 164 -3.58 12.45 5.13
C ILE A 164 -5.06 12.60 5.48
N PRO A 165 -5.50 12.03 6.61
CA PRO A 165 -6.83 12.27 7.15
C PRO A 165 -7.04 13.73 7.54
N TYR A 166 -8.25 14.23 7.31
CA TYR A 166 -8.73 15.53 7.78
C TYR A 166 -10.24 15.47 8.00
N ASP A 167 -10.83 16.50 8.61
CA ASP A 167 -12.20 16.41 9.10
C ASP A 167 -13.26 16.27 8.01
N ASN A 168 -12.94 16.62 6.75
CA ASN A 168 -13.85 16.42 5.62
C ASN A 168 -13.52 15.19 4.75
N GLY A 169 -12.55 14.36 5.14
CA GLY A 169 -12.24 13.09 4.47
C GLY A 169 -10.76 12.70 4.47
N LEU A 170 -10.29 12.20 3.33
CA LEU A 170 -8.90 11.77 3.14
C LEU A 170 -8.31 12.48 1.93
N PHE A 171 -7.12 13.07 2.10
CA PHE A 171 -6.34 13.58 1.00
C PHE A 171 -5.26 12.57 0.60
N GLY A 172 -5.21 12.18 -0.67
CA GLY A 172 -4.18 11.34 -1.24
C GLY A 172 -3.27 12.11 -2.19
N GLY A 173 -1.96 11.99 -1.98
CA GLY A 173 -0.95 12.66 -2.78
C GLY A 173 0.39 11.96 -2.71
N GLY A 174 1.43 12.60 -3.26
CA GLY A 174 2.83 12.16 -3.14
C GLY A 174 3.05 10.67 -3.44
N GLN A 175 2.94 10.27 -4.71
CA GLN A 175 3.23 8.89 -5.11
C GLN A 175 4.72 8.69 -5.31
N TYR A 176 5.34 7.89 -4.44
CA TYR A 176 6.78 7.57 -4.48
C TYR A 176 7.07 6.31 -5.27
N PHE A 177 6.10 5.42 -5.40
CA PHE A 177 6.22 4.22 -6.21
C PHE A 177 4.85 3.87 -6.77
N ARG A 178 4.83 3.43 -8.03
CA ARG A 178 3.63 2.90 -8.65
C ARG A 178 3.99 1.87 -9.71
N ILE A 179 3.33 0.72 -9.66
CA ILE A 179 3.08 -0.16 -10.79
C ILE A 179 1.56 -0.32 -10.88
N ARG A 180 0.96 0.16 -11.98
CA ARG A 180 -0.47 -0.04 -12.27
C ARG A 180 -0.61 -0.75 -13.60
N ASN A 181 -1.33 -1.86 -13.60
CA ASN A 181 -1.72 -2.60 -14.80
C ASN A 181 -3.22 -2.86 -14.76
N TYR A 182 -3.87 -2.72 -15.91
CA TYR A 182 -5.25 -3.14 -16.08
C TYR A 182 -5.50 -3.48 -17.56
N LYS A 183 -6.00 -4.68 -17.82
CA LYS A 183 -6.22 -5.22 -19.17
C LYS A 183 -4.96 -5.07 -20.05
N ASP A 184 -5.08 -4.35 -21.16
CA ASP A 184 -4.04 -4.07 -22.14
C ASP A 184 -3.26 -2.77 -21.84
N ASN A 185 -3.40 -2.24 -20.63
CA ASN A 185 -2.67 -1.07 -20.12
C ASN A 185 -2.96 0.25 -20.85
N LYS A 186 -4.09 0.36 -21.58
CA LYS A 186 -4.47 1.56 -22.35
C LYS A 186 -5.21 2.64 -21.56
N GLU A 187 -5.66 2.32 -20.35
CA GLU A 187 -6.38 3.30 -19.52
C GLU A 187 -5.45 4.41 -19.04
N ALA A 188 -5.93 5.65 -18.95
CA ALA A 188 -5.09 6.80 -18.57
C ALA A 188 -4.44 6.68 -17.18
N TYR A 189 -5.03 5.88 -16.27
CA TYR A 189 -4.48 5.62 -14.95
C TYR A 189 -3.41 4.51 -14.93
N CYS A 190 -3.17 3.82 -16.04
CA CYS A 190 -2.18 2.75 -16.17
C CYS A 190 -0.78 3.30 -16.41
N TRP A 191 -0.21 3.92 -15.37
CA TRP A 191 1.14 4.48 -15.38
C TRP A 191 1.97 3.98 -14.19
N TRP A 192 3.26 4.28 -14.22
CA TRP A 192 4.25 3.83 -13.23
C TRP A 192 5.20 4.96 -12.85
N ILE A 193 5.75 4.90 -11.64
CA ILE A 193 6.76 5.84 -11.12
C ILE A 193 7.63 5.15 -10.09
N CYS A 194 8.85 5.64 -9.90
CA CYS A 194 9.77 5.14 -8.89
C CYS A 194 10.72 6.24 -8.40
N ASP A 195 10.30 6.88 -7.31
CA ASP A 195 11.01 7.91 -6.56
C ASP A 195 11.38 7.36 -5.17
N LEU A 196 11.91 6.13 -5.13
CA LEU A 196 12.35 5.47 -3.90
C LEU A 196 13.54 6.19 -3.27
N GLY A 197 13.67 6.08 -1.95
CA GLY A 197 14.76 6.70 -1.19
C GLY A 197 14.62 8.21 -0.99
N GLU A 198 13.68 8.86 -1.68
CA GLU A 198 13.34 10.26 -1.41
C GLU A 198 12.79 10.42 0.00
N LYS A 199 13.14 11.54 0.63
CA LYS A 199 12.57 11.93 1.91
C LYS A 199 11.07 12.14 1.73
N VAL A 200 10.27 11.64 2.69
CA VAL A 200 8.84 11.98 2.74
C VAL A 200 8.76 13.49 2.94
N LYS A 201 8.11 14.17 2.00
CA LYS A 201 7.91 15.62 2.06
C LYS A 201 6.63 15.87 2.83
N ASP A 202 6.63 16.88 3.69
CA ASP A 202 5.37 17.38 4.23
C ASP A 202 4.53 17.92 3.08
N VAL A 203 3.32 17.40 2.93
CA VAL A 203 2.41 17.84 1.87
C VAL A 203 1.49 18.89 2.45
N GLU A 204 1.64 20.13 1.99
CA GLU A 204 0.66 21.17 2.21
C GLU A 204 -0.54 20.94 1.27
N PHE A 205 -1.72 20.87 1.86
CA PHE A 205 -2.98 20.72 1.13
C PHE A 205 -4.06 21.58 1.79
N ASN A 206 -5.09 21.95 1.01
CA ASN A 206 -6.17 22.78 1.48
C ASN A 206 -7.19 21.95 2.27
N LYS A 207 -7.08 21.95 3.60
CA LYS A 207 -8.01 21.25 4.52
C LYS A 207 -9.46 21.75 4.47
N ASN A 208 -9.70 22.92 3.87
CA ASN A 208 -11.03 23.50 3.73
C ASN A 208 -11.79 22.98 2.49
N VAL A 209 -11.15 22.17 1.63
CA VAL A 209 -11.86 21.48 0.55
C VAL A 209 -12.92 20.58 1.17
N CYS A 210 -14.19 20.94 0.96
CA CYS A 210 -15.34 20.26 1.53
C CYS A 210 -16.48 20.30 0.52
N GLU A 211 -16.60 19.25 -0.28
CA GLU A 211 -17.80 18.97 -1.05
C GLU A 211 -18.17 17.52 -0.79
N ASN A 212 -19.02 17.28 0.20
CA ASN A 212 -19.39 15.93 0.62
C ASN A 212 -19.91 15.08 -0.54
N GLY A 213 -19.53 13.80 -0.55
CA GLY A 213 -19.92 12.85 -1.59
C GLY A 213 -19.24 13.13 -2.93
N LYS A 214 -18.03 13.69 -2.95
CA LYS A 214 -17.27 13.94 -4.19
C LYS A 214 -15.81 13.47 -4.11
N CYS A 215 -15.30 13.02 -5.25
CA CYS A 215 -13.87 12.89 -5.49
C CYS A 215 -13.39 14.17 -6.19
N ILE A 216 -12.53 14.95 -5.54
CA ILE A 216 -12.00 16.20 -6.11
C ILE A 216 -10.53 15.98 -6.46
N GLN A 217 -10.21 16.04 -7.75
CA GLN A 217 -8.82 15.97 -8.21
C GLN A 217 -8.26 17.38 -8.38
N THR A 218 -7.05 17.59 -7.86
CA THR A 218 -6.32 18.85 -7.96
C THR A 218 -4.88 18.56 -8.38
N ASN A 219 -4.12 19.62 -8.70
CA ASN A 219 -2.69 19.47 -9.00
C ASN A 219 -1.86 18.99 -7.78
N GLN A 220 -2.38 19.13 -6.56
CA GLN A 220 -1.70 18.68 -5.34
C GLN A 220 -1.96 17.20 -5.05
N GLY A 221 -3.12 16.68 -5.47
CA GLY A 221 -3.58 15.35 -5.13
C GLY A 221 -5.10 15.21 -5.24
N THR A 222 -5.61 14.11 -4.72
CA THR A 222 -7.03 13.77 -4.74
C THR A 222 -7.63 13.91 -3.34
N TYR A 223 -8.77 14.58 -3.24
CA TYR A 223 -9.59 14.60 -2.04
C TYR A 223 -10.71 13.59 -2.21
N TRP A 224 -10.75 12.59 -1.33
CA TRP A 224 -11.89 11.70 -1.15
C TRP A 224 -12.70 12.24 0.01
N THR A 225 -13.76 12.97 -0.29
CA THR A 225 -14.58 13.61 0.74
C THR A 225 -15.57 12.63 1.33
N ILE A 226 -16.04 12.93 2.54
CA ILE A 226 -17.02 12.09 3.24
C ILE A 226 -18.31 12.03 2.42
N ASN A 227 -18.75 10.82 2.11
CA ASN A 227 -20.09 10.56 1.61
C ASN A 227 -21.08 10.44 2.78
N ARG A 228 -20.77 9.57 3.76
CA ARG A 228 -21.56 9.34 4.97
C ARG A 228 -20.69 8.80 6.10
N PHE A 229 -21.14 8.93 7.34
CA PHE A 229 -20.49 8.30 8.49
C PHE A 229 -21.47 8.01 9.64
N THR A 230 -21.06 7.08 10.49
CA THR A 230 -21.59 6.80 11.83
C THR A 230 -20.41 6.77 12.81
N ASP A 231 -20.67 6.46 14.08
CA ASP A 231 -19.61 6.31 15.08
C ASP A 231 -18.60 5.20 14.76
N ASP A 232 -19.00 4.18 13.99
CA ASP A 232 -18.19 2.99 13.73
C ASP A 232 -17.87 2.77 12.24
N GLN A 233 -18.33 3.66 11.35
CA GLN A 233 -18.09 3.56 9.92
C GLN A 233 -17.94 4.95 9.29
N ILE A 234 -16.93 5.12 8.44
CA ILE A 234 -16.75 6.30 7.59
C ILE A 234 -16.69 5.82 6.14
N VAL A 235 -17.50 6.43 5.28
CA VAL A 235 -17.50 6.13 3.84
C VAL A 235 -17.07 7.38 3.08
N LEU A 236 -15.99 7.25 2.32
CA LEU A 236 -15.48 8.31 1.44
C LEU A 236 -15.90 8.05 0.00
N GLN A 237 -16.16 9.13 -0.74
CA GLN A 237 -16.44 9.04 -2.16
C GLN A 237 -15.14 8.88 -2.96
N GLY A 238 -15.00 7.72 -3.58
CA GLY A 238 -13.97 7.45 -4.58
C GLY A 238 -14.31 8.06 -5.95
N CYS A 239 -13.29 8.12 -6.80
CA CYS A 239 -13.47 8.55 -8.19
C CYS A 239 -14.19 7.44 -8.98
N GLY A 240 -14.99 7.79 -9.99
CA GLY A 240 -15.71 6.80 -10.80
C GLY A 240 -16.91 6.14 -10.10
N ASN A 241 -17.47 6.79 -9.08
CA ASN A 241 -18.55 6.28 -8.20
C ASN A 241 -18.14 5.15 -7.24
N ASP A 242 -16.84 4.90 -7.07
CA ASP A 242 -16.34 3.97 -6.05
C ASP A 242 -16.61 4.49 -4.63
N GLU A 243 -16.70 3.59 -3.65
CA GLU A 243 -16.79 3.93 -2.23
C GLU A 243 -15.62 3.31 -1.45
N TYR A 244 -14.97 4.10 -0.60
CA TYR A 244 -13.98 3.61 0.34
C TYR A 244 -14.59 3.54 1.74
N VAL A 245 -14.77 2.31 2.24
CA VAL A 245 -15.43 2.05 3.52
C VAL A 245 -14.38 1.74 4.59
N TYR A 246 -14.35 2.56 5.63
CA TYR A 246 -13.50 2.39 6.80
C TYR A 246 -14.37 2.03 7.99
N ASN A 247 -14.18 0.83 8.54
CA ASN A 247 -14.89 0.42 9.75
C ASN A 247 -13.96 0.45 10.95
N ARG A 248 -14.46 0.92 12.10
CA ARG A 248 -13.77 0.90 13.38
C ARG A 248 -13.21 -0.48 13.73
N ASN A 249 -14.03 -1.51 13.51
CA ASN A 249 -13.73 -2.90 13.86
C ASN A 249 -13.16 -3.70 12.68
N ASN A 250 -12.57 -3.05 11.67
CA ASN A 250 -11.88 -3.77 10.60
C ASN A 250 -10.81 -4.69 11.21
N VAL A 251 -10.79 -5.94 10.74
CA VAL A 251 -9.78 -6.93 11.15
C VAL A 251 -8.45 -6.54 10.52
N MET A 252 -7.47 -6.28 11.37
CA MET A 252 -6.10 -6.00 10.98
C MET A 252 -5.24 -7.19 11.40
N VAL A 253 -4.37 -7.66 10.51
CA VAL A 253 -3.43 -8.74 10.81
C VAL A 253 -2.39 -8.27 11.82
N GLU A 254 -1.98 -7.00 11.71
CA GLU A 254 -1.15 -6.30 12.68
C GLU A 254 -1.68 -4.87 12.85
N ARG A 255 -1.66 -4.33 14.06
CA ARG A 255 -2.00 -2.93 14.33
C ARG A 255 -0.78 -2.16 14.77
N PHE A 256 -0.72 -0.89 14.37
CA PHE A 256 0.39 -0.01 14.73
C PHE A 256 -0.06 1.07 15.71
N LEU A 257 0.89 1.53 16.53
CA LEU A 257 0.71 2.66 17.42
C LEU A 257 0.61 3.96 16.61
N SER A 258 -0.42 4.75 16.91
CA SER A 258 -0.53 6.11 16.39
C SER A 258 0.38 7.04 17.20
N GLU A 259 1.30 7.71 16.50
CA GLU A 259 2.16 8.76 17.06
C GLU A 259 1.45 10.13 17.04
#